data_AF-A0A1B6DFV8-F1
#
_entry.id   AF-A0A1B6DFV8-F1
#
_cell.length_a   1.000
_cell.length_b   1.000
_cell.length_c   1.000
_cell.angle_alpha   90.00
_cell.angle_beta   90.00
_cell.angle_gamma   90.00
#
_symmetry.space_group_name_H-M   'P 1'
#
loop_
_entity.id
_entity.type
_entity.pdbx_description
1 polymer ?
#
loop_
_entity_poly.entity_id
_entity_poly.type
_entity_poly.pdbx_seq_one_letter_code
_entity_poly.pdbx_strand_id
1 'polypeptide(L)'
;IKQTLEGGDPECSCDVISIKLSPGVPEGNNFCSITYRVKVEYTKLQVVHKKSLFIKVPVVEGDLKNVAEEGQFIEKELLMYNEYFPFVSKIVGTKRISPISFHSPVRQLLVLEDLSPHGYFMCDKFKQ
;
A
#
# COMPACT_ATOMS: atom_id res chain seq x y z
N ILE A 1 -2.74 -10.69 0.25
CA ILE A 1 -1.27 -10.86 0.05
C ILE A 1 -0.97 -11.83 -1.08
N LYS A 2 -1.31 -13.14 -1.01
CA LYS A 2 -1.05 -14.10 -2.10
C LYS A 2 -1.54 -13.59 -3.48
N GLN A 3 -2.83 -13.30 -3.60
CA GLN A 3 -3.41 -12.74 -4.84
C GLN A 3 -2.77 -11.41 -5.29
N THR A 4 -2.27 -10.61 -4.34
CA THR A 4 -1.52 -9.38 -4.64
C THR A 4 -0.13 -9.67 -5.20
N LEU A 5 0.53 -10.73 -4.74
CA LEU A 5 1.82 -11.21 -5.27
C LEU A 5 1.67 -11.82 -6.66
N GLU A 6 0.54 -12.46 -6.92
CA GLU A 6 0.18 -13.05 -8.22
C GLU A 6 -0.25 -11.98 -9.24
N GLY A 7 -0.42 -10.73 -8.81
CA GLY A 7 -0.81 -9.62 -9.69
C GLY A 7 -2.25 -9.73 -10.21
N GLY A 8 -3.08 -10.57 -9.59
CA GLY A 8 -4.42 -10.88 -10.09
C GLY A 8 -4.46 -11.83 -11.28
N ASP A 9 -3.31 -12.39 -11.70
CA ASP A 9 -3.23 -13.42 -12.73
C ASP A 9 -3.45 -14.81 -12.10
N PRO A 10 -4.55 -15.51 -12.41
CA PRO A 10 -4.84 -16.83 -11.85
C PRO A 10 -3.88 -17.93 -12.32
N GLU A 11 -3.14 -17.73 -13.42
CA GLU A 11 -2.14 -18.69 -13.91
C GLU A 11 -0.77 -18.49 -13.23
N CYS A 12 -0.55 -17.33 -12.62
CA CYS A 12 0.64 -17.06 -11.82
C CYS A 12 0.48 -17.63 -10.41
N SER A 13 0.99 -18.83 -10.15
CA SER A 13 1.00 -19.41 -8.80
C SER A 13 2.20 -18.95 -7.97
N CYS A 14 1.96 -18.54 -6.72
CA CYS A 14 3.01 -18.39 -5.71
C CYS A 14 2.64 -19.02 -4.37
N ASP A 15 3.65 -19.47 -3.62
CA ASP A 15 3.47 -20.00 -2.27
C ASP A 15 4.13 -19.10 -1.25
N VAL A 16 3.36 -18.67 -0.25
CA VAL A 16 3.87 -17.78 0.79
C VAL A 16 4.62 -18.62 1.83
N ILE A 17 5.89 -18.29 2.04
CA ILE A 17 6.75 -18.93 3.05
C ILE A 17 6.57 -18.25 4.40
N SER A 18 6.64 -16.92 4.44
CA SER A 18 6.52 -16.17 5.68
C SER A 18 5.97 -14.76 5.48
N ILE A 19 5.30 -14.24 6.51
CA ILE A 19 4.77 -12.88 6.57
C ILE A 19 5.21 -12.28 7.91
N LYS A 20 5.83 -11.10 7.86
CA LYS A 20 6.18 -10.31 9.05
C LYS A 20 5.51 -8.95 8.95
N LEU A 21 4.75 -8.58 9.98
CA LEU A 21 4.08 -7.29 10.08
C LEU A 21 4.81 -6.38 11.07
N SER A 22 4.78 -5.08 10.79
CA SER A 22 5.25 -4.02 11.68
C SER A 22 4.42 -2.76 11.43
N PRO A 23 4.32 -1.84 12.40
CA PRO A 23 3.69 -0.54 12.17
C PRO A 23 4.31 0.17 10.95
N GLY A 24 3.47 0.74 10.08
CA GLY A 24 3.95 1.47 8.92
C GLY A 24 4.62 2.79 9.28
N VAL A 25 4.11 3.43 10.33
CA VAL A 25 4.46 4.77 10.80
C VAL A 25 4.37 4.82 12.32
N PRO A 26 5.00 5.81 12.98
CA PRO A 26 4.82 6.03 14.42
C PRO A 26 3.36 6.31 14.79
N GLU A 27 3.00 6.05 16.04
CA GLU A 27 1.67 6.37 16.57
C GLU A 27 1.33 7.85 16.37
N GLY A 28 0.05 8.13 16.10
CA GLY A 28 -0.43 9.49 15.81
C GLY A 28 -0.17 10.00 14.39
N ASN A 29 0.60 9.26 13.56
CA ASN A 29 0.87 9.61 12.16
C ASN A 29 0.16 8.68 11.16
N ASN A 30 -0.98 8.07 11.55
CA ASN A 30 -1.67 7.11 10.70
C ASN A 30 -2.69 7.73 9.71
N PHE A 31 -2.87 9.06 9.71
CA PHE A 31 -3.66 9.81 8.72
C PHE A 31 -5.04 9.19 8.39
N CYS A 32 -5.89 8.99 9.40
CA CYS A 32 -7.23 8.38 9.27
C CYS A 32 -7.25 6.97 8.64
N SER A 33 -6.13 6.25 8.75
CA SER A 33 -5.99 4.85 8.38
C SER A 33 -5.24 4.11 9.49
N ILE A 34 -5.06 2.80 9.33
CA ILE A 34 -4.09 2.01 10.08
C ILE A 34 -3.06 1.53 9.06
N THR A 35 -1.77 1.76 9.32
CA THR A 35 -0.72 1.45 8.35
C THR A 35 0.21 0.34 8.83
N TYR A 36 0.58 -0.54 7.90
CA TYR A 36 1.48 -1.66 8.17
C TYR A 36 2.58 -1.72 7.13
N ARG A 37 3.80 -2.01 7.58
CA ARG A 37 4.85 -2.57 6.72
C ARG A 37 4.79 -4.08 6.81
N VAL A 38 4.65 -4.73 5.66
CA VAL A 38 4.53 -6.17 5.53
C VAL A 38 5.68 -6.71 4.69
N LYS A 39 6.55 -7.50 5.31
CA LYS A 39 7.63 -8.23 4.63
C LYS A 39 7.13 -9.64 4.34
N VAL A 40 7.14 -10.01 3.07
CA VAL A 40 6.66 -11.31 2.60
C VAL A 40 7.81 -12.05 1.91
N GLU A 41 8.01 -13.29 2.30
CA GLU A 41 8.86 -14.24 1.58
C GLU A 41 7.96 -15.25 0.89
N TYR A 42 8.18 -15.51 -0.39
CA TYR A 42 7.33 -16.39 -1.19
C TYR A 42 8.15 -17.10 -2.28
N THR A 43 7.68 -18.24 -2.75
CA THR A 43 8.24 -18.95 -3.90
C THR A 43 7.40 -18.70 -5.15
N LYS A 44 8.06 -18.47 -6.27
CA LYS A 44 7.47 -18.43 -7.61
C LYS A 44 8.42 -19.16 -8.56
N LEU A 45 7.91 -20.13 -9.32
CA LEU A 45 8.72 -20.97 -10.21
C LEU A 45 9.94 -21.60 -9.48
N GLN A 46 9.72 -22.08 -8.26
CA GLN A 46 10.75 -22.65 -7.37
C GLN A 46 11.86 -21.69 -6.90
N VAL A 47 11.75 -20.38 -7.22
CA VAL A 47 12.68 -19.35 -6.75
C VAL A 47 12.07 -18.61 -5.57
N VAL A 48 12.88 -18.41 -4.51
CA VAL A 48 12.48 -17.63 -3.33
C VAL A 48 12.64 -16.14 -3.62
N HIS A 49 11.57 -15.39 -3.38
CA HIS A 49 11.50 -13.94 -3.51
C HIS A 49 11.18 -13.30 -2.17
N LYS A 50 11.63 -12.06 -1.99
CA LYS A 50 11.29 -11.20 -0.85
C LYS A 50 10.67 -9.92 -1.37
N LYS A 51 9.55 -9.51 -0.77
CA LYS A 51 8.88 -8.25 -1.11
C LYS A 51 8.49 -7.52 0.17
N SER A 52 8.72 -6.21 0.19
CA SER A 52 8.22 -5.31 1.24
C SER A 52 7.05 -4.52 0.68
N LEU A 53 5.94 -4.49 1.42
CA LEU A 53 4.70 -3.83 1.06
C LEU A 53 4.32 -2.83 2.14
N PHE A 54 3.73 -1.72 1.75
CA PHE A 54 3.11 -0.76 2.66
C PHE A 54 1.59 -0.85 2.50
N ILE A 55 0.90 -1.29 3.54
CA ILE A 55 -0.55 -1.52 3.50
C ILE A 55 -1.24 -0.44 4.32
N LYS A 56 -2.25 0.20 3.74
CA LYS A 56 -3.18 1.09 4.46
C LYS A 56 -4.54 0.43 4.56
N VAL A 57 -5.05 0.36 5.78
CA VAL A 57 -6.35 -0.21 6.13
C VAL A 57 -7.24 0.93 6.64
N PRO A 58 -8.50 1.03 6.22
CA PRO A 58 -9.41 2.03 6.74
C PRO A 58 -9.63 1.84 8.25
N VAL A 59 -9.84 2.95 8.96
CA VAL A 59 -10.37 2.89 10.33
C VAL A 59 -11.83 2.46 10.24
N VAL A 60 -12.22 1.42 10.99
CA VAL A 60 -13.55 0.80 10.88
C VAL A 60 -14.50 1.14 12.03
N GLU A 61 -14.02 1.87 13.05
CA GLU A 61 -14.76 2.23 14.26
C GLU A 61 -14.34 3.58 14.84
N GLY A 62 -15.20 4.17 15.68
CA GLY A 62 -14.96 5.44 16.37
C GLY A 62 -15.15 6.69 15.49
N ASP A 63 -14.93 7.86 16.08
CA ASP A 63 -15.19 9.16 15.41
C ASP A 63 -14.34 9.37 14.15
N LEU A 64 -13.12 8.83 14.14
CA LEU A 64 -12.25 8.90 12.96
C LEU A 64 -12.82 8.17 11.74
N LYS A 65 -13.60 7.11 11.94
CA LYS A 65 -14.33 6.45 10.86
C LYS A 65 -15.36 7.38 10.25
N ASN A 66 -16.20 8.01 11.09
CA ASN A 66 -17.25 8.92 10.63
C ASN A 66 -16.65 10.09 9.82
N VAL A 67 -15.57 10.68 10.33
CA VAL A 67 -14.83 11.74 9.61
C VAL A 67 -14.26 11.24 8.28
N ALA A 68 -13.71 10.02 8.24
CA ALA A 68 -13.16 9.46 7.01
C ALA A 68 -14.24 9.15 5.96
N GLU A 69 -15.42 8.69 6.39
CA GLU A 69 -16.58 8.42 5.54
C GLU A 69 -17.20 9.72 5.00
N GLU A 70 -17.46 10.71 5.85
CA GLU A 70 -17.95 12.04 5.45
C GLU A 70 -16.99 12.71 4.45
N GLY A 71 -15.69 12.59 4.70
CA GLY A 71 -14.64 13.11 3.83
C GLY A 71 -14.37 12.29 2.57
N GLN A 72 -14.92 11.07 2.48
CA GLN A 72 -14.64 10.08 1.42
C GLN A 72 -13.13 9.83 1.24
N PHE A 73 -12.38 9.77 2.34
CA PHE A 73 -10.92 9.74 2.30
C PHE A 73 -10.39 8.47 1.62
N ILE A 74 -11.04 7.33 1.86
CA ILE A 74 -10.61 6.05 1.32
C ILE A 74 -10.90 5.96 -0.18
N GLU A 75 -12.08 6.40 -0.61
CA GLU A 75 -12.46 6.43 -2.03
C GLU A 75 -11.53 7.34 -2.82
N LYS A 76 -11.25 8.54 -2.31
CA LYS A 76 -10.31 9.48 -2.92
C LYS A 76 -8.90 8.90 -2.96
N GLU A 77 -8.44 8.26 -1.89
CA GLU A 77 -7.10 7.68 -1.87
C GLU A 77 -6.94 6.54 -2.89
N LEU A 78 -7.92 5.64 -2.99
CA LEU A 78 -7.92 4.58 -4.01
C LEU A 78 -7.93 5.15 -5.43
N LEU A 79 -8.79 6.15 -5.67
CA LEU A 79 -8.88 6.84 -6.96
C LEU A 79 -7.56 7.49 -7.35
N MET A 80 -6.88 8.14 -6.39
CA MET A 80 -5.57 8.76 -6.61
C MET A 80 -4.51 7.74 -7.04
N TYR A 81 -4.38 6.64 -6.30
CA TYR A 81 -3.34 5.64 -6.55
C TYR A 81 -3.62 4.72 -7.74
N ASN A 82 -4.88 4.41 -8.02
CA ASN A 82 -5.24 3.47 -9.07
C ASN A 82 -5.47 4.15 -10.43
N GLU A 83 -5.86 5.42 -10.46
CA GLU A 83 -6.24 6.11 -11.70
C GLU A 83 -5.43 7.38 -11.96
N TYR A 84 -5.46 8.35 -11.03
CA TYR A 84 -4.88 9.67 -11.28
C TYR A 84 -3.35 9.66 -11.37
N PHE A 85 -2.64 9.05 -10.42
CA PHE A 85 -1.18 9.02 -10.48
C PHE A 85 -0.65 8.25 -11.70
N PRO A 86 -1.22 7.10 -12.10
CA PRO A 86 -0.89 6.47 -13.37
C PRO A 86 -1.15 7.38 -14.58
N PHE A 87 -2.29 8.08 -14.62
CA PHE A 87 -2.62 9.02 -15.69
C PHE A 87 -1.61 10.18 -15.78
N VAL A 88 -1.33 10.85 -14.66
CA VAL A 88 -0.37 11.96 -14.61
C VAL A 88 1.03 11.48 -15.00
N SER A 89 1.46 10.30 -14.52
CA SER A 89 2.78 9.75 -14.86
C SER A 89 2.96 9.55 -16.37
N LYS A 90 1.90 9.17 -17.10
CA LYS A 90 1.92 9.06 -18.57
C LYS A 90 2.10 10.42 -19.26
N ILE A 91 1.53 11.49 -18.70
CA ILE A 91 1.64 12.85 -19.25
C ILE A 91 3.04 13.44 -19.00
N VAL A 92 3.56 13.29 -17.79
CA VAL A 92 4.82 13.94 -17.36
C VAL A 92 6.07 13.17 -17.84
N GLY A 93 5.90 11.94 -18.33
CA GLY A 93 6.83 11.24 -19.22
C GLY A 93 8.17 10.77 -18.62
N THR A 94 8.57 11.16 -17.41
CA THR A 94 9.95 10.86 -16.95
C THR A 94 10.16 10.59 -15.46
N LYS A 95 9.21 10.85 -14.55
CA LYS A 95 9.40 10.54 -13.11
C LYS A 95 8.14 9.97 -12.47
N ARG A 96 8.31 8.85 -11.76
CA ARG A 96 7.27 8.24 -10.92
C ARG A 96 7.00 9.20 -9.75
N ILE A 97 5.78 9.71 -9.67
CA ILE A 97 5.37 10.69 -8.64
C ILE A 97 4.69 10.04 -7.42
N SER A 98 4.52 8.72 -7.45
CA SER A 98 3.86 7.94 -6.38
C SER A 98 4.47 6.53 -6.28
N PRO A 99 4.34 5.84 -5.13
CA PRO A 99 4.61 4.41 -5.05
C PRO A 99 3.68 3.61 -5.97
N ILE A 100 4.15 2.44 -6.41
CA ILE A 100 3.31 1.51 -7.19
C ILE A 100 2.17 1.00 -6.31
N SER A 101 0.93 1.12 -6.80
CA SER A 101 -0.25 0.46 -6.23
C SER A 101 -0.35 -0.97 -6.75
N PHE A 102 -0.58 -1.92 -5.86
CA PHE A 102 -0.82 -3.33 -6.20
C PHE A 102 -2.28 -3.69 -5.97
N HIS A 103 -2.81 -4.53 -6.87
CA HIS A 103 -4.18 -5.02 -6.74
C HIS A 103 -4.40 -5.75 -5.40
N SER A 104 -5.50 -5.42 -4.74
CA SER A 104 -5.98 -6.09 -3.54
C SER A 104 -7.38 -6.65 -3.81
N PRO A 105 -7.64 -7.93 -3.48
CA PRO A 105 -8.99 -8.49 -3.52
C PRO A 105 -9.88 -7.95 -2.40
N VAL A 106 -9.28 -7.41 -1.34
CA VAL A 106 -10.00 -6.82 -0.21
C VAL A 106 -10.39 -5.40 -0.58
N ARG A 107 -11.70 -5.14 -0.63
CA ARG A 107 -12.25 -3.81 -0.89
C ARG A 107 -11.70 -2.81 0.12
N GLN A 108 -11.48 -1.57 -0.34
CA GLN A 108 -11.03 -0.45 0.48
C GLN A 108 -9.64 -0.59 1.12
N LEU A 109 -8.92 -1.67 0.84
CA LEU A 109 -7.55 -1.88 1.29
C LEU A 109 -6.58 -1.44 0.20
N LEU A 110 -5.63 -0.57 0.56
CA LEU A 110 -4.62 -0.09 -0.36
C LEU A 110 -3.29 -0.81 -0.08
N VAL A 111 -2.74 -1.46 -1.10
CA VAL A 111 -1.42 -2.11 -1.03
C VAL A 111 -0.45 -1.34 -1.91
N LEU A 112 0.59 -0.78 -1.32
CA LEU A 112 1.59 0.03 -1.99
C LEU A 112 2.97 -0.61 -1.93
N GLU A 113 3.84 -0.19 -2.85
CA GLU A 113 5.29 -0.36 -2.74
C GLU A 113 5.81 0.27 -1.46
N ASP A 114 6.56 -0.50 -0.67
CA ASP A 114 7.29 0.07 0.46
C ASP A 114 8.53 0.80 -0.06
N LEU A 115 8.55 2.12 0.12
CA LEU A 115 9.65 2.98 -0.31
C LEU A 115 10.80 3.05 0.71
N SER A 116 10.63 2.52 1.93
CA SER A 116 11.69 2.57 2.94
C SER A 116 13.00 1.89 2.55
N PRO A 117 13.03 0.77 1.79
CA PRO A 117 14.28 0.19 1.29
C PRO A 117 15.04 1.10 0.32
N HIS A 118 14.35 2.09 -0.29
CA HIS A 118 14.94 3.09 -1.18
C HIS A 118 15.39 4.36 -0.44
N GLY A 119 15.39 4.35 0.90
CA GLY A 119 15.82 5.47 1.73
C GLY A 119 14.75 6.53 1.99
N TYR A 120 13.51 6.33 1.55
CA TYR A 120 12.41 7.25 1.85
C TYR A 120 11.91 7.06 3.29
N PHE A 121 11.66 8.17 3.97
CA PHE A 121 11.08 8.21 5.30
C PHE A 121 9.98 9.27 5.36
N MET A 122 9.08 9.14 6.34
CA MET A 122 8.04 10.12 6.58
C MET A 122 8.65 11.36 7.24
N CYS A 123 8.47 12.54 6.62
CA CYS A 123 8.90 13.81 7.21
C CYS A 123 8.08 14.16 8.46
N ASP A 124 8.70 14.91 9.37
CA ASP A 124 8.05 15.44 10.55
C ASP A 124 7.18 16.64 10.17
N LYS A 125 5.86 16.50 10.34
CA LYS A 125 4.86 17.52 9.99
C LYS A 125 5.07 18.87 10.71
N PHE A 126 5.78 18.87 11.85
CA PHE A 126 6.02 20.08 12.64
C PHE A 126 7.37 20.75 12.34
N LYS A 127 8.19 20.15 11.46
CA LYS A 127 9.53 20.66 11.12
C LYS A 127 9.67 21.05 9.64
N GLN A 128 8.56 21.14 8.91
CA GLN A 128 8.51 21.56 7.51
C GLN A 128 8.02 22.98 7.36
#